data_AF-A0AA38EZ97-F1
#
_entry.id   AF-A0AA38EZ97-F1
#
_cell.length_a   1.000
_cell.length_b   1.000
_cell.length_c   1.000
_cell.angle_alpha   90.00
_cell.angle_beta   90.00
_cell.angle_gamma   90.00
#
_symmetry.space_group_name_H-M   'P 1'
#
loop_
_entity.id
_entity.type
_entity.pdbx_description
1 polymer ?
#
loop_
_entity_poly.entity_id
_entity_poly.type
_entity_poly.pdbx_seq_one_letter_code
_entity_poly.pdbx_strand_id
1 'polypeptide(L)'
;YRRHGFSHEALTLFHQMQQTGIEPNQFTFASILPACAKIRALEQGMDIHRSIMERGFLSDVVIASALVDMYAKCGSIHKARELFDKMPQRNAVSWSAMIAGYIQNGFIGMTLKTFKQMQSVDVKPNSATFASILSACSKMGALEQGMNIHESIMEKGFLSDVIIVNALVDMYAKCGRIQKASELFHKMPQRDIISWNAMVAGYVQNGFVEKALETFKQMQLV
;
A
#
# COMPACT_ATOMS: atom_id res chain seq x y z
N TYR A 1 -2.56 16.92 13.31
CA TYR A 1 -2.75 17.29 11.89
C TYR A 1 -2.71 16.12 10.88
N ARG A 2 -2.60 14.84 11.28
CA ARG A 2 -2.33 13.71 10.36
C ARG A 2 -3.55 13.09 9.64
N ARG A 3 -4.80 13.52 9.90
CA ARG A 3 -6.01 12.75 9.51
C ARG A 3 -7.10 13.47 8.70
N HIS A 4 -7.04 14.78 8.50
CA HIS A 4 -8.03 15.52 7.69
C HIS A 4 -7.30 16.37 6.65
N GLY A 5 -8.00 16.91 5.64
CA GLY A 5 -7.50 17.51 4.38
C GLY A 5 -6.43 18.61 4.45
N PHE A 6 -5.72 18.75 5.56
CA PHE A 6 -4.79 19.81 5.88
C PHE A 6 -3.38 19.65 5.30
N SER A 7 -3.22 18.94 4.17
CA SER A 7 -1.90 18.68 3.60
C SER A 7 -1.24 19.94 3.06
N HIS A 8 -2.05 20.90 2.57
CA HIS A 8 -1.58 22.22 2.18
C HIS A 8 -1.21 23.05 3.42
N GLU A 9 -2.02 23.10 4.48
CA GLU A 9 -1.66 23.83 5.70
C GLU A 9 -0.41 23.26 6.36
N ALA A 10 -0.20 21.94 6.33
CA ALA A 10 1.03 21.33 6.85
C ALA A 10 2.28 21.87 6.14
N LEU A 11 2.22 22.07 4.82
CA LEU A 11 3.30 22.66 4.03
C LEU A 11 3.46 24.16 4.30
N THR A 12 2.35 24.89 4.45
CA THR A 12 2.40 26.30 4.85
C THR A 12 3.07 26.47 6.22
N LEU A 13 2.68 25.66 7.21
CA LEU A 13 3.28 25.67 8.55
C LEU A 13 4.75 25.27 8.53
N PHE A 14 5.12 24.30 7.69
CA PHE A 14 6.52 23.92 7.49
C PHE A 14 7.34 25.08 6.92
N HIS A 15 6.81 25.80 5.93
CA HIS A 15 7.48 26.97 5.37
C HIS A 15 7.62 28.10 6.38
N GLN A 16 6.57 28.39 7.16
CA GLN A 16 6.61 29.38 8.24
C GLN A 16 7.63 29.01 9.33
N MET A 17 7.71 27.74 9.70
CA MET A 17 8.72 27.22 10.64
C MET A 17 10.13 27.54 10.14
N GLN A 18 10.41 27.31 8.86
CA GLN A 18 11.72 27.64 8.27
C GLN A 18 11.97 29.15 8.22
N GLN A 19 10.98 29.97 7.83
CA GLN A 19 11.09 31.43 7.78
C GLN A 19 11.36 32.06 9.15
N THR A 20 10.84 31.45 10.22
CA THR A 20 11.06 31.87 11.60
C THR A 20 12.36 31.34 12.21
N GLY A 21 13.20 30.67 11.39
CA GLY A 21 14.49 30.14 11.83
C GLY A 21 14.38 28.87 12.69
N ILE A 22 13.20 28.27 12.81
CA ILE A 22 13.01 27.04 13.58
C ILE A 22 13.44 25.86 12.71
N GLU A 23 14.38 25.08 13.23
CA GLU A 23 14.97 23.97 12.50
C GLU A 23 14.08 22.71 12.45
N PRO A 24 13.80 22.15 11.26
CA PRO A 24 13.13 20.87 11.14
C PRO A 24 13.91 19.73 11.78
N ASN A 25 13.20 18.87 12.52
CA ASN A 25 13.75 17.64 13.08
C ASN A 25 13.07 16.41 12.47
N GLN A 26 13.47 15.21 12.92
CA GLN A 26 12.90 13.93 12.46
C GLN A 26 11.37 13.87 12.52
N PHE A 27 10.74 14.45 13.55
CA PHE A 27 9.28 14.44 13.71
C PHE A 27 8.59 15.37 12.72
N THR A 28 9.22 16.51 12.42
CA THR A 28 8.79 17.41 11.34
C THR A 28 8.78 16.68 10.01
N PHE A 29 9.88 16.01 9.67
CA PHE A 29 10.02 15.27 8.39
C PHE A 29 9.03 14.10 8.28
N ALA A 30 8.87 13.30 9.34
CA ALA A 30 7.91 12.19 9.39
C ALA A 30 6.44 12.66 9.31
N SER A 31 6.17 13.94 9.53
CA SER A 31 4.85 14.54 9.43
C SER A 31 4.59 15.16 8.05
N ILE A 32 5.60 15.79 7.45
CA ILE A 32 5.44 16.55 6.21
C ILE A 32 5.57 15.70 4.94
N LEU A 33 6.38 14.65 4.96
CA LEU A 33 6.55 13.76 3.81
C LEU A 33 5.23 13.08 3.37
N PRO A 34 4.39 12.54 4.29
CA PRO A 34 3.08 12.04 3.92
C PRO A 34 2.13 13.11 3.33
N ALA A 35 2.27 14.37 3.76
CA ALA A 35 1.48 15.47 3.20
C ALA A 35 1.88 15.73 1.74
N CYS A 36 3.18 15.79 1.45
CA CYS A 36 3.70 15.91 0.09
C CYS A 36 3.20 14.77 -0.81
N ALA A 37 3.30 13.54 -0.30
CA ALA A 37 2.87 12.34 -1.00
C ALA A 37 1.37 12.37 -1.33
N LYS A 38 0.54 12.88 -0.41
CA LYS A 38 -0.92 12.95 -0.57
C LYS A 38 -1.35 13.95 -1.64
N ILE A 39 -0.71 15.12 -1.72
CA ILE A 39 -1.04 16.16 -2.72
C ILE A 39 -0.16 16.10 -3.96
N ARG A 40 0.73 15.10 -4.06
CA ARG A 40 1.71 14.94 -5.15
C ARG A 40 2.62 16.16 -5.35
N ALA A 41 3.00 16.80 -4.25
CA ALA A 41 3.91 17.95 -4.23
C ALA A 41 5.36 17.50 -4.39
N LEU A 42 5.74 17.13 -5.62
CA LEU A 42 7.05 16.55 -5.92
C LEU A 42 8.19 17.53 -5.65
N GLU A 43 8.05 18.79 -6.07
CA GLU A 43 9.08 19.83 -5.92
C GLU A 43 9.40 20.08 -4.44
N GLN A 44 8.37 20.32 -3.64
CA GLN A 44 8.48 20.48 -2.19
C GLN A 44 9.08 19.23 -1.53
N GLY A 45 8.68 18.05 -2.00
CA GLY A 45 9.26 16.78 -1.56
C GLY A 45 10.77 16.67 -1.85
N MET A 46 11.25 17.22 -2.97
CA MET A 46 12.69 17.27 -3.28
C MET A 46 13.44 18.26 -2.39
N ASP A 47 12.85 19.43 -2.11
CA ASP A 47 13.46 20.41 -1.20
C ASP A 47 13.55 19.86 0.23
N ILE A 48 12.50 19.17 0.68
CA ILE A 48 12.49 18.46 1.96
C ILE A 48 13.56 17.35 1.98
N HIS A 49 13.69 16.58 0.90
CA HIS A 49 14.75 15.57 0.79
C HIS A 49 16.15 16.18 0.88
N ARG A 50 16.40 17.33 0.23
CA ARG A 50 17.68 18.05 0.36
C ARG A 50 17.94 18.44 1.81
N SER A 51 16.95 19.01 2.49
CA SER A 51 17.05 19.38 3.90
C SER A 51 17.34 18.17 4.81
N ILE A 52 16.72 17.01 4.53
CA ILE A 52 17.00 15.74 5.23
C ILE A 52 18.45 15.29 5.04
N MET A 53 18.99 15.42 3.83
CA MET A 53 20.38 15.04 3.53
C MET A 53 21.38 15.95 4.23
N GLU A 54 21.20 17.27 4.13
CA GLU A 54 22.08 18.27 4.76
C GLU A 54 22.16 18.10 6.28
N ARG A 55 21.07 17.63 6.89
CA ARG A 55 20.95 17.43 8.34
C ARG A 55 21.29 16.00 8.79
N GLY A 56 21.68 15.11 7.87
CA GLY A 56 22.09 13.74 8.19
C GLY A 56 20.96 12.79 8.59
N PHE A 57 19.70 13.14 8.37
CA PHE A 57 18.55 12.30 8.75
C PHE A 57 18.25 11.17 7.76
N LEU A 58 18.97 11.08 6.63
CA LEU A 58 18.73 10.04 5.62
C LEU A 58 19.10 8.63 6.10
N SER A 59 19.94 8.51 7.13
CA SER A 59 20.30 7.23 7.76
C SER A 59 19.15 6.62 8.56
N ASP A 60 18.16 7.42 8.96
CA ASP A 60 16.96 6.94 9.65
C ASP A 60 16.05 6.19 8.66
N VAL A 61 15.85 4.89 8.91
CA VAL A 61 15.03 4.01 8.08
C VAL A 61 13.59 4.49 7.96
N VAL A 62 13.03 5.16 8.98
CA VAL A 62 11.66 5.69 8.97
C VAL A 62 11.57 6.87 8.02
N ILE A 63 12.53 7.80 8.08
CA ILE A 63 12.58 8.97 7.20
C ILE A 63 12.85 8.54 5.75
N ALA A 64 13.83 7.67 5.53
CA ALA A 64 14.11 7.12 4.21
C ALA A 64 12.91 6.36 3.62
N SER A 65 12.19 5.57 4.43
CA SER A 65 10.94 4.90 3.99
C SER A 65 9.85 5.89 3.59
N ALA A 66 9.69 6.98 4.35
CA ALA A 66 8.71 8.02 4.05
C ALA A 66 9.07 8.79 2.76
N LEU A 67 10.36 9.01 2.49
CA LEU A 67 10.83 9.58 1.23
C LEU A 67 10.58 8.64 0.03
N VAL A 68 10.81 7.33 0.19
CA VAL A 68 10.48 6.33 -0.85
C VAL A 68 8.98 6.37 -1.17
N ASP A 69 8.11 6.36 -0.15
CA ASP A 69 6.65 6.48 -0.33
C ASP A 69 6.24 7.79 -1.01
N MET A 70 6.86 8.91 -0.59
CA MET A 70 6.62 10.23 -1.18
C MET A 70 6.97 10.26 -2.67
N TYR A 71 8.20 9.85 -3.04
CA TYR A 71 8.61 9.82 -4.44
C TYR A 71 7.72 8.91 -5.28
N ALA A 72 7.37 7.73 -4.77
CA ALA A 72 6.51 6.78 -5.47
C ALA A 72 5.10 7.36 -5.73
N LYS A 73 4.47 7.97 -4.72
CA LYS A 73 3.12 8.58 -4.85
C LYS A 73 3.11 9.83 -5.74
N CYS A 74 4.23 10.54 -5.81
CA CYS A 74 4.44 11.67 -6.71
C CYS A 74 4.80 11.26 -8.15
N GLY A 75 4.76 9.97 -8.49
CA GLY A 75 5.03 9.49 -9.86
C GLY A 75 6.51 9.30 -10.19
N SER A 76 7.42 9.56 -9.24
CA SER A 76 8.87 9.48 -9.46
C SER A 76 9.44 8.15 -8.98
N ILE A 77 8.93 7.06 -9.55
CA ILE A 77 9.26 5.70 -9.10
C ILE A 77 10.75 5.35 -9.23
N HIS A 78 11.45 5.90 -10.23
CA HIS A 78 12.89 5.69 -10.40
C HIS A 78 13.69 6.31 -9.26
N LYS A 79 13.33 7.53 -8.81
CA LYS A 79 13.95 8.16 -7.63
C LYS A 79 13.63 7.40 -6.34
N ALA A 80 12.39 6.94 -6.21
CA ALA A 80 11.99 6.09 -5.09
C ALA A 80 12.86 4.82 -5.04
N ARG A 81 13.10 4.17 -6.18
CA ARG A 81 13.93 2.97 -6.25
C ARG A 81 15.40 3.26 -5.99
N GLU A 82 15.95 4.32 -6.56
CA GLU A 82 17.34 4.74 -6.32
C GLU A 82 17.60 4.98 -4.83
N LEU A 83 16.69 5.71 -4.17
CA LEU A 83 16.78 5.94 -2.74
C LEU A 83 16.68 4.62 -1.95
N PHE A 84 15.71 3.78 -2.29
CA PHE A 84 15.56 2.46 -1.68
C PHE A 84 16.83 1.60 -1.81
N ASP A 85 17.52 1.66 -2.95
CA ASP A 85 18.78 0.95 -3.20
C ASP A 85 19.96 1.48 -2.38
N LYS A 86 19.93 2.77 -2.03
CA LYS A 86 20.96 3.42 -1.20
C LYS A 86 20.71 3.28 0.31
N MET A 87 19.53 2.80 0.73
CA MET A 87 19.23 2.59 2.15
C MET A 87 20.16 1.54 2.77
N PRO A 88 20.90 1.87 3.86
CA PRO A 88 21.78 0.91 4.52
C PRO A 88 21.00 -0.19 5.25
N GLN A 89 19.81 0.14 5.74
CA GLN A 89 18.88 -0.80 6.35
C GLN A 89 17.50 -0.64 5.72
N ARG A 90 16.82 -1.77 5.49
CA ARG A 90 15.46 -1.82 4.94
C ARG A 90 14.59 -2.67 5.85
N ASN A 91 13.52 -2.07 6.36
CA ASN A 91 12.53 -2.77 7.17
C ASN A 91 11.26 -3.07 6.36
N ALA A 92 10.30 -3.78 6.95
CA ALA A 92 9.05 -4.12 6.29
C ALA A 92 8.33 -2.91 5.69
N VAL A 93 8.37 -1.73 6.35
CA VAL A 93 7.72 -0.50 5.86
C VAL A 93 8.37 0.00 4.56
N SER A 94 9.70 0.06 4.48
CA SER A 94 10.42 0.44 3.25
C SER A 94 10.08 -0.48 2.06
N TRP A 95 10.02 -1.80 2.32
CA TRP A 95 9.65 -2.78 1.30
C TRP A 95 8.19 -2.62 0.87
N SER A 96 7.25 -2.46 1.82
CA SER A 96 5.84 -2.20 1.52
C SER A 96 5.67 -0.94 0.66
N ALA A 97 6.38 0.15 0.99
CA ALA A 97 6.33 1.41 0.25
C ALA A 97 6.79 1.24 -1.20
N MET A 98 7.90 0.53 -1.43
CA MET A 98 8.42 0.27 -2.77
C MET A 98 7.48 -0.63 -3.58
N ILE A 99 6.95 -1.70 -2.98
CA ILE A 99 5.99 -2.64 -3.60
C ILE A 99 4.71 -1.89 -4.01
N ALA A 100 4.11 -1.12 -3.10
CA ALA A 100 2.94 -0.30 -3.38
C ALA A 100 3.22 0.76 -4.46
N GLY A 101 4.40 1.37 -4.41
CA GLY A 101 4.88 2.33 -5.38
C GLY A 101 4.90 1.79 -6.81
N TYR A 102 5.45 0.58 -7.01
CA TYR A 102 5.44 -0.06 -8.32
C TYR A 102 4.03 -0.28 -8.87
N ILE A 103 3.08 -0.70 -8.02
CA ILE A 103 1.68 -0.92 -8.43
C ILE A 103 1.02 0.39 -8.83
N GLN A 104 1.22 1.46 -8.06
CA GLN A 104 0.63 2.77 -8.32
C GLN A 104 1.17 3.41 -9.60
N ASN A 105 2.41 3.08 -9.97
CA ASN A 105 3.08 3.59 -11.17
C ASN A 105 2.98 2.63 -12.37
N GLY A 106 2.19 1.54 -12.28
CA GLY A 106 1.98 0.61 -13.39
C GLY A 106 3.09 -0.41 -13.64
N PHE A 107 4.13 -0.47 -12.81
CA PHE A 107 5.25 -1.41 -12.92
C PHE A 107 4.96 -2.73 -12.22
N ILE A 108 3.82 -3.35 -12.52
CA ILE A 108 3.29 -4.48 -11.75
C ILE A 108 4.24 -5.70 -11.78
N GLY A 109 4.95 -5.92 -12.88
CA GLY A 109 5.96 -6.99 -13.00
C GLY A 109 7.10 -6.88 -11.98
N MET A 110 7.42 -5.67 -11.51
CA MET A 110 8.45 -5.45 -10.49
C MET A 110 7.97 -5.78 -9.08
N THR A 111 6.65 -5.81 -8.85
CA THR A 111 6.07 -6.07 -7.53
C THR A 111 6.44 -7.46 -6.99
N LEU A 112 6.23 -8.51 -7.79
CA LEU A 112 6.55 -9.88 -7.39
C LEU A 112 8.05 -10.10 -7.21
N LYS A 113 8.88 -9.49 -8.07
CA LYS A 113 10.35 -9.54 -7.95
C LYS A 113 10.80 -8.90 -6.63
N THR A 114 10.26 -7.72 -6.32
CA THR A 114 10.58 -6.99 -5.09
C THR A 114 10.13 -7.75 -3.84
N PHE A 115 8.97 -8.41 -3.90
CA PHE A 115 8.51 -9.27 -2.81
C PHE A 115 9.41 -10.48 -2.58
N LYS A 116 9.83 -11.17 -3.65
CA LYS A 116 10.78 -12.29 -3.53
C LYS A 116 12.11 -11.83 -2.93
N GLN A 117 12.59 -10.64 -3.32
CA GLN A 117 13.79 -10.04 -2.73
C GLN A 117 13.61 -9.77 -1.23
N MET A 118 12.46 -9.21 -0.81
CA MET A 118 12.13 -9.00 0.60
C MET A 118 12.20 -10.31 1.39
N GLN A 119 11.67 -11.40 0.85
CA GLN A 119 11.70 -12.72 1.49
C GLN A 119 13.11 -13.31 1.55
N SER A 120 13.93 -13.13 0.50
CA SER A 120 15.31 -13.67 0.46
C SER A 120 16.27 -13.01 1.45
N VAL A 121 15.91 -11.86 2.00
CA VAL A 121 16.67 -11.17 3.06
C VAL A 121 15.99 -11.30 4.43
N ASP A 122 15.12 -12.30 4.59
CA ASP A 122 14.42 -12.65 5.83
C ASP A 122 13.57 -11.52 6.46
N VAL A 123 13.18 -10.53 5.67
CA VAL A 123 12.26 -9.49 6.14
C VAL A 123 10.82 -9.98 6.04
N LYS A 124 10.16 -10.12 7.20
CA LYS A 124 8.79 -10.62 7.28
C LYS A 124 7.79 -9.63 6.64
N PRO A 125 6.94 -10.09 5.71
CA PRO A 125 5.82 -9.31 5.18
C PRO A 125 4.82 -8.93 6.27
N ASN A 126 4.25 -7.74 6.16
CA ASN A 126 3.12 -7.28 6.99
C ASN A 126 1.81 -7.29 6.18
N SER A 127 0.69 -6.91 6.80
CA SER A 127 -0.60 -6.86 6.10
C SER A 127 -0.59 -5.97 4.86
N ALA A 128 0.07 -4.80 4.93
CA ALA A 128 0.16 -3.87 3.80
C ALA A 128 0.91 -4.48 2.60
N THR A 129 1.98 -5.24 2.86
CA THR A 129 2.72 -5.97 1.83
C THR A 129 1.82 -7.01 1.15
N PHE A 130 1.11 -7.84 1.91
CA PHE A 130 0.21 -8.84 1.35
C PHE A 130 -0.94 -8.25 0.54
N ALA A 131 -1.61 -7.22 1.07
CA ALA A 131 -2.68 -6.53 0.35
C ALA A 131 -2.18 -5.96 -0.99
N SER A 132 -0.98 -5.37 -1.00
CA SER A 132 -0.37 -4.83 -2.21
C SER A 132 -0.10 -5.94 -3.24
N ILE A 133 0.48 -7.06 -2.84
CA ILE A 133 0.81 -8.16 -3.76
C ILE A 133 -0.45 -8.84 -4.30
N LEU A 134 -1.47 -9.04 -3.46
CA LEU A 134 -2.75 -9.56 -3.91
C LEU A 134 -3.41 -8.63 -4.93
N SER A 135 -3.34 -7.31 -4.71
CA SER A 135 -3.81 -6.32 -5.68
C SER A 135 -3.02 -6.39 -7.00
N ALA A 136 -1.71 -6.63 -6.95
CA ALA A 136 -0.90 -6.84 -8.15
C ALA A 136 -1.31 -8.13 -8.89
N CYS A 137 -1.49 -9.25 -8.19
CA CYS A 137 -1.93 -10.50 -8.78
C CYS A 137 -3.32 -10.36 -9.43
N SER A 138 -4.24 -9.70 -8.72
CA SER A 138 -5.58 -9.33 -9.19
C SER A 138 -5.54 -8.57 -10.53
N LYS A 139 -4.70 -7.54 -10.64
CA LYS A 139 -4.54 -6.74 -11.87
C LYS A 139 -3.88 -7.48 -13.03
N MET A 140 -3.00 -8.43 -12.75
CA MET A 140 -2.31 -9.22 -13.77
C MET A 140 -3.06 -10.49 -14.17
N GLY A 141 -4.13 -10.87 -13.46
CA GLY A 141 -4.74 -12.19 -13.60
C GLY A 141 -3.79 -13.32 -13.18
N ALA A 142 -2.81 -13.04 -12.30
CA ALA A 142 -1.74 -13.95 -11.91
C ALA A 142 -2.21 -14.92 -10.81
N LEU A 143 -3.12 -15.84 -11.18
CA LEU A 143 -3.81 -16.74 -10.26
C LEU A 143 -2.86 -17.62 -9.44
N GLU A 144 -1.89 -18.26 -10.10
CA GLU A 144 -0.94 -19.18 -9.44
C GLU A 144 -0.14 -18.47 -8.35
N GLN A 145 0.36 -17.28 -8.66
CA GLN A 145 1.09 -16.45 -7.70
C GLN A 145 0.16 -15.99 -6.57
N GLY A 146 -1.08 -15.61 -6.89
CA GLY A 146 -2.10 -15.31 -5.89
C GLY A 146 -2.38 -16.46 -4.92
N MET A 147 -2.42 -17.70 -5.41
CA MET A 147 -2.60 -18.91 -4.59
C MET A 147 -1.40 -19.16 -3.67
N ASN A 148 -0.17 -19.07 -4.18
CA ASN A 148 1.05 -19.20 -3.36
C ASN A 148 1.10 -18.13 -2.25
N ILE A 149 0.64 -16.91 -2.55
CA ILE A 149 0.56 -15.83 -1.56
C ILE A 149 -0.52 -16.12 -0.52
N HIS A 150 -1.67 -16.66 -0.92
CA HIS A 150 -2.73 -17.10 0.01
C HIS A 150 -2.23 -18.19 0.96
N GLU A 151 -1.49 -19.19 0.48
CA GLU A 151 -0.85 -20.20 1.33
C GLU A 151 0.08 -19.55 2.38
N SER A 152 0.92 -18.61 1.94
CA SER A 152 1.81 -17.89 2.86
C SER A 152 1.05 -17.03 3.89
N ILE A 153 -0.11 -16.48 3.53
CA ILE A 153 -1.01 -15.74 4.44
C ILE A 153 -1.60 -16.69 5.49
N MET A 154 -1.97 -17.91 5.11
CA MET A 154 -2.48 -18.93 6.01
C MET A 154 -1.41 -19.36 7.03
N GLU A 155 -0.22 -19.71 6.55
CA GLU A 155 0.91 -20.13 7.39
C GLU A 155 1.31 -19.08 8.42
N LYS A 156 1.21 -17.79 8.06
CA LYS A 156 1.58 -16.67 8.91
C LYS A 156 0.42 -16.14 9.77
N GLY A 157 -0.77 -16.74 9.69
CA GLY A 157 -1.90 -16.40 10.55
C GLY A 157 -2.61 -15.08 10.21
N PHE A 158 -2.55 -14.61 8.97
CA PHE A 158 -3.17 -13.35 8.54
C PHE A 158 -4.63 -13.48 8.06
N LEU A 159 -5.22 -14.68 8.09
CA LEU A 159 -6.60 -14.91 7.63
C LEU A 159 -7.68 -14.27 8.53
N SER A 160 -7.34 -13.81 9.73
CA SER A 160 -8.25 -13.05 10.59
C SER A 160 -8.32 -11.56 10.24
N ASP A 161 -7.40 -11.06 9.42
CA ASP A 161 -7.35 -9.65 9.01
C ASP A 161 -8.34 -9.40 7.86
N VAL A 162 -9.40 -8.62 8.15
CA VAL A 162 -10.45 -8.26 7.18
C VAL A 162 -9.87 -7.63 5.90
N ILE A 163 -8.79 -6.85 6.01
CA ILE A 163 -8.15 -6.19 4.87
C ILE A 163 -7.52 -7.24 3.94
N ILE A 164 -6.90 -8.27 4.52
CA ILE A 164 -6.26 -9.34 3.77
C ILE A 164 -7.30 -10.22 3.09
N VAL A 165 -8.37 -10.60 3.80
CA VAL A 165 -9.42 -11.42 3.21
C VAL A 165 -10.16 -10.66 2.11
N ASN A 166 -10.41 -9.35 2.27
CA ASN A 166 -10.95 -8.50 1.21
C ASN A 166 -10.05 -8.52 -0.04
N ALA A 167 -8.73 -8.41 0.13
CA ALA A 167 -7.78 -8.47 -0.98
C ALA A 167 -7.74 -9.86 -1.65
N LEU A 168 -7.90 -10.95 -0.89
CA LEU A 168 -8.02 -12.31 -1.43
C LEU A 168 -9.31 -12.51 -2.23
N VAL A 169 -10.44 -12.00 -1.74
CA VAL A 169 -11.74 -12.04 -2.43
C VAL A 169 -11.63 -11.32 -3.77
N ASP A 170 -11.10 -10.09 -3.80
CA ASP A 170 -10.88 -9.33 -5.04
C ASP A 170 -9.95 -10.08 -6.01
N MET A 171 -8.83 -10.61 -5.51
CA MET A 171 -7.87 -11.35 -6.32
C MET A 171 -8.48 -12.60 -6.96
N TYR A 172 -9.15 -13.45 -6.19
CA TYR A 172 -9.78 -14.65 -6.75
C TYR A 172 -10.92 -14.31 -7.70
N ALA A 173 -11.72 -13.29 -7.40
CA ALA A 173 -12.82 -12.87 -8.28
C ALA A 173 -12.30 -12.39 -9.65
N LYS A 174 -11.29 -11.52 -9.66
CA LYS A 174 -10.69 -11.01 -10.91
C LYS A 174 -9.84 -12.02 -11.67
N CYS A 175 -9.32 -13.04 -10.98
CA CYS A 175 -8.68 -14.20 -11.60
C CYS A 175 -9.67 -15.29 -12.06
N GLY A 176 -10.98 -15.01 -12.09
CA GLY A 176 -11.98 -15.95 -12.60
C GLY A 176 -12.26 -17.15 -11.69
N ARG A 177 -11.97 -17.05 -10.39
CA ARG A 177 -12.22 -18.08 -9.36
C ARG A 177 -13.26 -17.60 -8.36
N ILE A 178 -14.41 -17.17 -8.87
CA ILE A 178 -15.49 -16.57 -8.08
C ILE A 178 -16.03 -17.50 -6.97
N GLN A 179 -16.02 -18.82 -7.17
CA GLN A 179 -16.42 -19.78 -6.13
C GLN A 179 -15.49 -19.68 -4.92
N LYS A 180 -14.18 -19.58 -5.15
CA LYS A 180 -13.19 -19.45 -4.08
C LYS A 180 -13.29 -18.10 -3.35
N ALA A 181 -13.52 -17.03 -4.12
CA ALA A 181 -13.81 -15.71 -3.55
C ALA A 181 -15.05 -15.75 -2.65
N SER A 182 -16.13 -16.39 -3.11
CA SER A 182 -17.36 -16.57 -2.36
C SER A 182 -17.14 -17.40 -1.08
N GLU A 183 -16.41 -18.53 -1.15
CA GLU A 183 -16.06 -19.32 0.04
C GLU A 183 -15.35 -18.50 1.12
N LEU A 184 -14.36 -17.69 0.72
CA LEU A 184 -13.62 -16.82 1.63
C LEU A 184 -14.55 -15.79 2.27
N PHE A 185 -15.35 -15.11 1.46
CA PHE A 185 -16.32 -14.12 1.91
C PHE A 185 -17.31 -14.69 2.95
N HIS A 186 -17.83 -15.90 2.72
CA HIS A 186 -18.76 -16.54 3.65
C HIS A 186 -18.09 -17.03 4.95
N LYS A 187 -16.78 -17.29 4.94
CA LYS A 187 -16.00 -17.66 6.13
C LYS A 187 -15.55 -16.46 6.97
N MET A 188 -15.73 -15.22 6.50
CA MET A 188 -15.37 -14.03 7.26
C MET A 188 -16.22 -13.89 8.53
N PRO A 189 -15.61 -13.76 9.73
CA PRO A 189 -16.35 -13.55 10.97
C PRO A 189 -16.95 -12.14 11.05
N GLN A 190 -16.27 -11.16 10.45
CA GLN A 190 -16.72 -9.78 10.32
C GLN A 190 -16.55 -9.33 8.88
N ARG A 191 -17.53 -8.61 8.35
CA ARG A 191 -17.53 -8.05 6.99
C ARG A 191 -17.74 -6.56 7.08
N ASP A 192 -16.88 -5.80 6.42
CA ASP A 192 -17.07 -4.37 6.29
C ASP A 192 -17.68 -4.04 4.92
N ILE A 193 -17.95 -2.75 4.68
CA ILE A 193 -18.49 -2.29 3.40
C ILE A 193 -17.58 -2.64 2.22
N ILE A 194 -16.27 -2.77 2.46
CA ILE A 194 -15.29 -3.14 1.44
C ILE A 194 -15.45 -4.62 1.08
N SER A 195 -15.68 -5.51 2.06
CA SER A 195 -15.97 -6.93 1.84
C SER A 195 -17.16 -7.13 0.92
N TRP A 196 -18.28 -6.45 1.21
CA TRP A 196 -19.50 -6.54 0.41
C TRP A 196 -19.29 -6.01 -1.01
N ASN A 197 -18.69 -4.83 -1.14
CA ASN A 197 -18.41 -4.22 -2.44
C ASN A 197 -17.50 -5.10 -3.30
N ALA A 198 -16.47 -5.71 -2.71
CA ALA A 198 -15.58 -6.63 -3.41
C ALA A 198 -16.33 -7.84 -3.95
N MET A 199 -17.23 -8.44 -3.15
CA MET A 199 -17.99 -9.62 -3.57
C MET A 199 -19.05 -9.31 -4.64
N VAL A 200 -19.79 -8.20 -4.48
CA VAL A 200 -20.76 -7.73 -5.47
C VAL A 200 -20.07 -7.45 -6.81
N ALA A 201 -18.98 -6.69 -6.79
CA ALA A 201 -18.19 -6.42 -8.00
C ALA A 201 -17.66 -7.71 -8.63
N GLY A 202 -17.17 -8.64 -7.80
CA GLY A 202 -16.71 -9.95 -8.25
C GLY A 202 -17.79 -10.76 -8.97
N TYR A 203 -19.00 -10.83 -8.43
CA TYR A 203 -20.11 -11.53 -9.08
C TYR A 203 -20.50 -10.88 -10.41
N VAL A 204 -20.60 -9.55 -10.46
CA VAL A 204 -20.91 -8.80 -11.70
C VAL A 204 -19.87 -9.09 -12.78
N GLN A 205 -18.58 -9.00 -12.44
CA GLN A 205 -17.47 -9.22 -13.39
C GLN A 205 -17.43 -10.67 -13.91
N ASN A 206 -17.95 -11.63 -13.15
CA ASN A 206 -18.02 -13.04 -13.55
C ASN A 206 -19.38 -13.44 -14.12
N GLY A 207 -20.30 -12.49 -14.38
CA GLY A 207 -21.60 -12.74 -15.00
C GLY A 207 -22.70 -13.29 -14.07
N PHE A 208 -22.48 -13.34 -12.76
CA PHE A 208 -23.44 -13.84 -11.77
C PHE A 208 -24.33 -12.72 -11.21
N VAL A 209 -25.09 -12.05 -12.09
CA VAL A 209 -25.87 -10.85 -11.75
C VAL A 209 -26.89 -11.09 -10.62
N GLU A 210 -27.58 -12.23 -10.64
CA GLU A 210 -28.57 -12.56 -9.59
C GLU A 210 -27.92 -12.64 -8.19
N LYS A 211 -26.77 -13.33 -8.09
CA LYS A 211 -26.00 -13.41 -6.83
C LYS A 211 -25.48 -12.06 -6.40
N ALA A 212 -25.08 -11.20 -7.35
CA ALA A 212 -24.66 -9.83 -7.03
C ALA A 212 -25.80 -9.02 -6.40
N LEU A 213 -27.01 -9.09 -6.96
CA LEU A 213 -28.19 -8.41 -6.43
C LEU A 213 -28.61 -8.95 -5.06
N GLU A 214 -28.58 -10.27 -4.88
CA GLU A 214 -28.85 -10.90 -3.58
C GLU A 214 -27.84 -10.42 -2.52
N THR A 215 -26.55 -10.46 -2.85
CA THR A 215 -25.46 -10.02 -1.96
C THR A 215 -25.61 -8.54 -1.61
N PHE A 216 -25.99 -7.70 -2.57
CA PHE A 216 -26.25 -6.27 -2.33
C PHE A 216 -27.45 -6.03 -1.40
N LYS A 217 -28.54 -6.80 -1.56
CA LYS A 217 -29.68 -6.72 -0.65
C LYS A 217 -29.30 -7.15 0.78
N GLN A 218 -28.52 -8.21 0.92
CA GLN A 218 -28.01 -8.65 2.22
C GLN A 218 -27.18 -7.56 2.89
N MET A 219 -26.30 -6.88 2.13
CA MET A 219 -25.50 -5.75 2.63
C MET A 219 -26.37 -4.62 3.23
N GLN A 220 -27.56 -4.36 2.70
CA GLN A 220 -28.46 -3.31 3.20
C GLN A 220 -29.17 -3.67 4.51
N LEU A 221 -29.12 -4.94 4.92
CA LEU A 221 -29.78 -5.45 6.12
C LEU A 221 -28.84 -5.54 7.34
N VAL A 222 -27.55 -5.28 7.16
CA VAL A 222 -26.49 -5.32 8.19
C VAL A 222 -26.13 -3.91 8.61
#